data_AF-A0A6I8Q208-F1
#
_entry.id   AF-A0A6I8Q208-F1
#
_cell.length_a   1.000
_cell.length_b   1.000
_cell.length_c   1.000
_cell.angle_alpha   90.00
_cell.angle_beta   90.00
_cell.angle_gamma   90.00
#
_symmetry.space_group_name_H-M   'P 1'
#
loop_
_entity.id
_entity.type
_entity.pdbx_description
1 polymer ?
#
loop_
_entity_poly.entity_id
_entity_poly.type
_entity_poly.pdbx_seq_one_letter_code
_entity_poly.pdbx_strand_id
1 'polypeptide(L)'
;GSLWSLSESSETLIYSSFISQYLKYNGSKETIKQRIYEMVNYVNMVYKPLNVFAALCGIEIWDQGDQIAMLTNSKVNLARFSAWREKVLLPRKQNDLAQLITNINFDGPVVGIAYIGMICSTTQSAGVLQDHNKLSIILGATSAHEMGHSLGMYHDGKACACNKVYCLMSTKLR
;
A
#
# COMPACT_ATOMS: atom_id res chain seq x y z
N GLY A 1 6.92 -31.86 28.63
CA GLY A 1 7.19 -32.06 27.20
C GLY A 1 6.44 -31.02 26.41
N SER A 2 7.20 -30.09 25.83
CA SER A 2 6.87 -29.15 24.72
C SER A 2 5.42 -28.71 24.48
N LEU A 3 5.10 -27.53 25.03
CA LEU A 3 4.14 -26.56 24.52
C LEU A 3 4.73 -25.84 23.28
N TRP A 4 4.68 -26.47 22.11
CA TRP A 4 4.95 -25.80 20.83
C TRP A 4 3.89 -26.17 19.81
N SER A 5 2.63 -25.83 20.09
CA SER A 5 1.70 -25.46 19.02
C SER A 5 1.74 -23.93 18.94
N LEU A 6 2.77 -23.39 18.28
CA LEU A 6 2.62 -22.07 17.69
C LEU A 6 1.57 -22.28 16.58
N SER A 7 0.33 -21.91 16.89
CA SER A 7 -0.68 -21.67 15.88
C SER A 7 -0.02 -20.84 14.78
N GLU A 8 -0.12 -21.28 13.53
CA GLU A 8 0.18 -20.45 12.37
C GLU A 8 -0.59 -19.14 12.53
N SER A 9 0.09 -18.09 13.00
CA SER A 9 -0.46 -16.74 13.04
C SER A 9 -0.53 -16.28 11.59
N SER A 10 -1.59 -16.69 10.91
CA SER A 10 -1.97 -16.15 9.61
C SER A 10 -2.46 -14.74 9.88
N GLU A 11 -1.53 -13.80 10.01
CA GLU A 11 -1.84 -12.37 10.06
C GLU A 11 -2.42 -12.00 8.69
N THR A 12 -3.74 -12.12 8.60
CA THR A 12 -4.52 -11.75 7.43
C THR A 12 -4.62 -10.25 7.46
N LEU A 13 -3.82 -9.58 6.64
CA LEU A 13 -3.84 -8.14 6.52
C LEU A 13 -4.93 -7.75 5.53
N ILE A 14 -6.01 -7.18 6.06
CA ILE A 14 -7.16 -6.74 5.28
C ILE A 14 -6.79 -5.44 4.55
N TYR A 15 -6.56 -5.56 3.24
CA TYR A 15 -6.03 -4.52 2.36
C TYR A 15 -7.14 -3.94 1.46
N SER A 16 -7.23 -2.61 1.37
CA SER A 16 -8.11 -1.91 0.42
C SER A 16 -7.31 -0.97 -0.49
N SER A 17 -7.61 -0.98 -1.80
CA SER A 17 -6.95 -0.13 -2.80
C SER A 17 -7.93 0.88 -3.41
N PHE A 18 -7.52 2.15 -3.45
CA PHE A 18 -8.31 3.28 -3.97
C PHE A 18 -7.63 3.90 -5.18
N ILE A 19 -8.38 4.25 -6.24
CA ILE A 19 -7.79 4.83 -7.45
C ILE A 19 -8.46 6.13 -7.85
N SER A 20 -7.67 7.20 -7.89
CA SER A 20 -8.03 8.54 -8.37
C SER A 20 -7.71 8.75 -9.87
N GLN A 21 -7.36 7.68 -10.59
CA GLN A 21 -6.76 7.72 -11.95
C GLN A 21 -7.63 7.09 -13.02
N TYR A 22 -8.93 7.03 -12.80
CA TYR A 22 -9.87 6.41 -13.73
C TYR A 22 -9.60 6.83 -15.19
N LEU A 23 -9.29 8.11 -15.41
CA LEU A 23 -8.96 8.67 -16.72
C LEU A 23 -7.65 8.16 -17.33
N LYS A 24 -6.62 7.85 -16.53
CA LYS A 24 -5.33 7.34 -17.04
C LYS A 24 -5.47 6.00 -17.76
N TYR A 25 -6.42 5.18 -17.30
CA TYR A 25 -6.68 3.86 -17.85
C TYR A 25 -7.91 3.85 -18.76
N ASN A 26 -8.19 4.96 -19.46
CA ASN A 26 -9.31 5.12 -20.39
C ASN A 26 -10.67 4.77 -19.79
N GLY A 27 -10.85 4.97 -18.48
CA GLY A 27 -12.06 4.59 -17.77
C GLY A 27 -12.26 3.07 -17.60
N SER A 28 -11.23 2.26 -17.82
CA SER A 28 -11.33 0.80 -17.67
C SER A 28 -11.18 0.38 -16.21
N LYS A 29 -12.32 0.14 -15.53
CA LYS A 29 -12.35 -0.44 -14.18
C LYS A 29 -11.70 -1.83 -14.14
N GLU A 30 -11.84 -2.61 -15.22
CA GLU A 30 -11.28 -3.96 -15.29
C GLU A 30 -9.75 -3.94 -15.40
N THR A 31 -9.18 -3.04 -16.21
CA THR A 31 -7.72 -2.84 -16.26
C THR A 31 -7.18 -2.42 -14.90
N ILE A 32 -7.89 -1.51 -14.23
CA ILE A 32 -7.55 -1.09 -12.87
C ILE A 32 -7.53 -2.27 -11.88
N LYS A 33 -8.59 -3.08 -11.85
CA LYS A 33 -8.69 -4.25 -10.96
C LYS A 33 -7.58 -5.25 -11.23
N GLN A 34 -7.31 -5.55 -12.51
CA GLN A 34 -6.25 -6.47 -12.91
C GLN A 34 -4.89 -6.01 -12.38
N ARG A 35 -4.56 -4.72 -12.51
CA ARG A 35 -3.33 -4.16 -11.95
C ARG A 35 -3.25 -4.34 -10.44
N ILE A 36 -4.35 -4.09 -9.71
CA ILE A 36 -4.40 -4.30 -8.26
C ILE A 36 -4.16 -5.77 -7.90
N TYR A 37 -4.75 -6.71 -8.63
CA TYR A 37 -4.52 -8.14 -8.39
C TYR A 37 -3.05 -8.53 -8.60
N GLU A 38 -2.42 -8.02 -9.66
CA GLU A 38 -1.00 -8.22 -9.93
C GLU A 38 -0.10 -7.63 -8.82
N MET A 39 -0.45 -6.44 -8.31
CA MET A 39 0.24 -5.82 -7.17
C MET A 39 0.12 -6.68 -5.91
N VAL A 40 -1.09 -7.13 -5.55
CA VAL A 40 -1.33 -7.94 -4.35
C VAL A 40 -0.61 -9.29 -4.44
N ASN A 41 -0.57 -9.90 -5.63
CA ASN A 41 0.22 -11.10 -5.87
C ASN A 41 1.72 -10.87 -5.62
N TYR A 42 2.25 -9.72 -6.06
CA TYR A 42 3.64 -9.35 -5.76
C TYR A 42 3.88 -9.14 -4.26
N VAL A 43 3.00 -8.40 -3.58
CA VAL A 43 3.05 -8.19 -2.12
C VAL A 43 3.09 -9.55 -1.40
N ASN A 44 2.14 -10.44 -1.67
CA ASN A 44 2.11 -11.76 -1.03
C ASN A 44 3.36 -12.60 -1.32
N MET A 45 3.96 -12.48 -2.51
CA MET A 45 5.20 -13.16 -2.83
C MET A 45 6.39 -12.65 -2.00
N VAL A 46 6.53 -11.33 -1.81
CA VAL A 46 7.66 -10.76 -1.03
C VAL A 46 7.46 -10.86 0.48
N TYR A 47 6.21 -10.94 0.96
CA TYR A 47 5.88 -11.08 2.38
C TYR A 47 5.83 -12.52 2.89
N LYS A 48 5.83 -13.51 1.99
CA LYS A 48 5.84 -14.93 2.35
C LYS A 48 6.93 -15.32 3.36
N PRO A 49 8.21 -14.84 3.26
CA PRO A 49 9.24 -15.17 4.23
C PRO A 49 8.99 -14.61 5.64
N LEU A 50 8.11 -13.60 5.76
CA LEU A 50 7.72 -12.97 7.03
C LEU A 50 6.43 -13.56 7.60
N ASN A 51 5.87 -14.59 6.95
CA ASN A 51 4.59 -15.20 7.33
C ASN A 51 3.41 -14.20 7.38
N VAL A 52 3.46 -13.17 6.54
CA VAL A 52 2.39 -12.17 6.39
C VAL A 52 1.64 -12.43 5.08
N PHE A 53 0.31 -12.37 5.14
CA PHE A 53 -0.56 -12.52 3.97
C PHE A 53 -1.51 -11.32 3.82
N ALA A 54 -1.38 -10.59 2.72
CA ALA A 54 -2.28 -9.51 2.35
C ALA A 54 -3.53 -10.07 1.65
N ALA A 55 -4.65 -10.03 2.36
CA ALA A 55 -5.96 -10.36 1.81
C ALA A 55 -6.65 -9.09 1.29
N LEU A 56 -6.79 -9.00 -0.03
CA LEU A 56 -7.53 -7.92 -0.66
C LEU A 56 -9.03 -8.05 -0.34
N CYS A 57 -9.56 -7.11 0.43
CA CYS A 57 -10.93 -7.16 0.93
C CYS A 57 -11.90 -6.20 0.22
N GLY A 58 -11.34 -5.26 -0.55
CA GLY A 58 -12.08 -4.20 -1.21
C GLY A 58 -11.23 -3.45 -2.23
N ILE A 59 -11.84 -3.13 -3.37
CA ILE A 59 -11.32 -2.16 -4.33
C ILE A 59 -12.40 -1.10 -4.47
N GLU A 60 -12.03 0.17 -4.33
CA GLU A 60 -12.91 1.29 -4.62
C GLU A 60 -12.26 2.21 -5.66
N ILE A 61 -13.01 2.50 -6.71
CA ILE A 61 -12.54 3.32 -7.83
C ILE A 61 -13.33 4.61 -7.78
N TRP A 62 -12.64 5.75 -7.68
CA TRP A 62 -13.26 7.07 -7.67
C TRP A 62 -13.48 7.56 -9.10
N ASP A 63 -14.53 7.04 -9.74
CA ASP A 63 -14.88 7.34 -11.13
C ASP A 63 -15.79 8.57 -11.30
N GLN A 64 -16.41 9.04 -10.21
CA GLN A 64 -17.24 10.25 -10.16
C GLN A 64 -16.52 11.47 -9.57
N GLY A 65 -15.19 11.38 -9.42
CA GLY A 65 -14.36 12.42 -8.84
C GLY A 65 -13.72 12.02 -7.50
N ASP A 66 -12.62 12.67 -7.21
CA ASP A 66 -11.79 12.37 -6.04
C ASP A 66 -12.54 12.67 -4.74
N GLN A 67 -12.48 11.74 -3.78
CA GLN A 67 -13.14 11.90 -2.49
C GLN A 67 -12.34 12.78 -1.51
N ILE A 68 -11.09 13.08 -1.86
CA ILE A 68 -10.21 14.00 -1.14
C ILE A 68 -9.51 14.91 -2.15
N ALA A 69 -9.26 16.16 -1.75
CA ALA A 69 -8.44 17.05 -2.55
C ALA A 69 -6.97 16.59 -2.54
N MET A 70 -6.44 16.23 -3.69
CA MET A 70 -5.06 15.76 -3.82
C MET A 70 -4.10 16.89 -4.24
N LEU A 71 -2.87 16.84 -3.75
CA LEU A 71 -1.79 17.79 -4.02
C LEU A 71 -0.51 17.07 -4.44
N THR A 72 0.52 17.78 -4.87
CA THR A 72 1.86 17.19 -5.12
C THR A 72 2.57 16.82 -3.82
N ASN A 73 2.20 17.41 -2.68
CA ASN A 73 2.75 17.08 -1.38
C ASN A 73 2.16 15.77 -0.83
N SER A 74 2.97 14.69 -0.86
CA SER A 74 2.57 13.35 -0.43
C SER A 74 2.18 13.26 1.05
N LYS A 75 2.84 14.00 1.95
CA LYS A 75 2.52 14.02 3.39
C LYS A 75 1.13 14.58 3.67
N VAL A 76 0.76 15.65 2.95
CA VAL A 76 -0.58 16.23 3.06
C VAL A 76 -1.64 15.25 2.53
N ASN A 77 -1.37 14.59 1.41
CA ASN A 77 -2.28 13.57 0.88
C ASN A 77 -2.46 12.40 1.83
N LEU A 78 -1.37 11.91 2.46
CA LEU A 78 -1.44 10.84 3.44
C LEU A 78 -2.33 11.22 4.63
N ALA A 79 -2.16 12.42 5.18
CA ALA A 79 -3.00 12.90 6.27
C ALA A 79 -4.49 13.00 5.86
N ARG A 80 -4.77 13.52 4.66
CA ARG A 80 -6.15 13.62 4.13
C ARG A 80 -6.78 12.27 3.89
N PHE A 81 -6.04 11.35 3.29
CA PHE A 81 -6.52 10.00 3.02
C PHE A 81 -6.76 9.22 4.32
N SER A 82 -5.90 9.39 5.31
CA SER A 82 -6.07 8.78 6.63
C SER A 82 -7.33 9.28 7.34
N ALA A 83 -7.57 10.59 7.32
CA ALA A 83 -8.80 11.18 7.86
C ALA A 83 -10.05 10.71 7.11
N TRP A 84 -9.97 10.54 5.78
CA TRP A 84 -11.05 9.98 4.98
C TRP A 84 -11.29 8.50 5.30
N ARG A 85 -10.23 7.70 5.44
CA ARG A 85 -10.32 6.28 5.85
C ARG A 85 -11.06 6.17 7.18
N GLU A 86 -10.65 6.96 8.17
CA GLU A 86 -11.25 6.97 9.50
C GLU A 86 -12.75 7.33 9.45
N LYS A 87 -13.08 8.45 8.81
CA LYS A 87 -14.43 9.04 8.89
C LYS A 87 -15.43 8.46 7.89
N VAL A 88 -14.96 7.92 6.78
CA VAL A 88 -15.82 7.53 5.64
C VAL A 88 -15.69 6.06 5.30
N LEU A 89 -14.48 5.49 5.29
CA LEU A 89 -14.28 4.10 4.88
C LEU A 89 -14.59 3.11 6.01
N LEU A 90 -13.94 3.29 7.17
CA LEU A 90 -14.05 2.35 8.29
C LEU A 90 -15.50 2.13 8.77
N PRO A 91 -16.40 3.14 8.81
CA PRO A 91 -17.80 2.93 9.19
C PRO A 91 -18.58 1.98 8.29
N ARG A 92 -18.16 1.78 7.03
CA ARG A 92 -18.85 0.93 6.05
C ARG A 92 -18.04 -0.30 5.60
N LYS A 93 -16.72 -0.32 5.81
CA LYS A 93 -15.84 -1.42 5.43
C LYS A 93 -14.62 -1.49 6.35
N GLN A 94 -14.62 -2.48 7.23
CA GLN A 94 -13.45 -2.77 8.08
C GLN A 94 -12.25 -3.16 7.23
N ASN A 95 -11.07 -2.65 7.61
CA ASN A 95 -9.78 -2.96 7.00
C ASN A 95 -8.62 -2.63 7.95
N ASP A 96 -7.54 -3.41 7.86
CA ASP A 96 -6.35 -3.23 8.69
C ASP A 96 -5.43 -2.18 8.10
N LEU A 97 -5.37 -2.06 6.76
CA LEU A 97 -4.59 -1.09 6.00
C LEU A 97 -5.33 -0.68 4.72
N ALA A 98 -5.34 0.61 4.41
CA ALA A 98 -5.76 1.09 3.09
C ALA A 98 -4.62 1.78 2.35
N GLN A 99 -4.51 1.57 1.04
CA GLN A 99 -3.58 2.32 0.19
C GLN A 99 -4.33 3.05 -0.92
N LEU A 100 -4.04 4.34 -1.09
CA LEU A 100 -4.54 5.15 -2.19
C LEU A 100 -3.51 5.22 -3.31
N ILE A 101 -3.91 4.93 -4.53
CA ILE A 101 -3.08 4.96 -5.73
C ILE A 101 -3.50 6.16 -6.61
N THR A 102 -2.59 7.08 -6.88
CA THR A 102 -2.86 8.33 -7.60
C THR A 102 -1.89 8.59 -8.77
N ASN A 103 -2.34 9.35 -9.77
CA ASN A 103 -1.53 9.71 -10.95
C ASN A 103 -0.79 11.01 -10.71
N ILE A 104 -1.04 11.65 -9.57
CA ILE A 104 -0.40 12.89 -9.22
C ILE A 104 1.07 12.59 -8.99
N ASN A 105 1.89 13.33 -9.72
CA ASN A 105 3.32 13.30 -9.53
C ASN A 105 3.66 14.05 -8.24
N PHE A 106 4.24 13.36 -7.27
CA PHE A 106 4.60 13.98 -6.00
C PHE A 106 5.85 14.86 -6.11
N ASP A 107 6.03 15.75 -5.14
CA ASP A 107 7.22 16.59 -5.07
C ASP A 107 8.47 15.73 -4.80
N GLY A 108 9.53 15.98 -5.55
CA GLY A 108 10.81 15.28 -5.40
C GLY A 108 10.78 13.82 -5.89
N PRO A 109 11.62 12.93 -5.33
CA PRO A 109 11.73 11.53 -5.78
C PRO A 109 10.71 10.60 -5.10
N VAL A 110 9.68 11.13 -4.43
CA VAL A 110 8.74 10.34 -3.64
C VAL A 110 7.75 9.63 -4.57
N VAL A 111 7.61 8.32 -4.43
CA VAL A 111 6.62 7.52 -5.17
C VAL A 111 5.63 6.80 -4.27
N GLY A 112 5.85 6.84 -2.96
CA GLY A 112 5.02 6.21 -1.94
C GLY A 112 5.25 6.89 -0.59
N ILE A 113 4.25 6.84 0.29
CA ILE A 113 4.40 7.22 1.69
C ILE A 113 3.37 6.50 2.57
N ALA A 114 3.79 6.07 3.75
CA ALA A 114 2.95 5.53 4.82
C ALA A 114 3.48 5.94 6.20
N TYR A 115 2.66 5.75 7.23
CA TYR A 115 3.09 5.89 8.62
C TYR A 115 3.84 4.65 9.07
N ILE A 116 4.90 4.83 9.88
CA ILE A 116 5.71 3.72 10.37
C ILE A 116 5.06 3.10 11.61
N GLY A 117 4.86 1.78 11.60
CA GLY A 117 4.39 1.00 12.77
C GLY A 117 2.93 1.26 13.14
N MET A 118 2.13 1.77 12.20
CA MET A 118 0.74 2.15 12.44
C MET A 118 -0.26 1.14 11.89
N ILE A 119 0.16 -0.08 11.58
CA ILE A 119 -0.77 -1.14 11.17
C ILE A 119 -1.90 -1.29 12.20
N CYS A 120 -3.14 -1.51 11.73
CA CYS A 120 -4.36 -1.60 12.54
C CYS A 120 -4.77 -0.31 13.28
N SER A 121 -3.98 0.77 13.23
CA SER A 121 -4.40 2.08 13.73
C SER A 121 -5.65 2.56 12.99
N THR A 122 -6.66 3.00 13.73
CA THR A 122 -7.90 3.57 13.16
C THR A 122 -7.63 4.87 12.42
N THR A 123 -6.63 5.65 12.84
CA THR A 123 -6.33 6.99 12.33
C THR A 123 -5.15 7.03 11.38
N GLN A 124 -4.23 6.06 11.44
CA GLN A 124 -2.93 6.16 10.74
C GLN A 124 -2.56 4.92 9.92
N SER A 125 -3.39 3.87 9.90
CA SER A 125 -3.11 2.70 9.05
C SER A 125 -3.51 2.96 7.59
N ALA A 126 -2.72 3.81 6.92
CA ALA A 126 -2.92 4.19 5.54
C ALA A 126 -1.59 4.43 4.81
N GLY A 127 -1.61 4.28 3.48
CA GLY A 127 -0.52 4.66 2.58
C GLY A 127 -1.03 5.35 1.32
N VAL A 128 -0.18 6.12 0.66
CA VAL A 128 -0.47 6.77 -0.62
C VAL A 128 0.67 6.48 -1.60
N LEU A 129 0.32 5.95 -2.78
CA LEU A 129 1.24 5.53 -3.84
C LEU A 129 1.01 6.37 -5.09
N GLN A 130 2.09 6.80 -5.72
CA GLN A 130 2.08 7.29 -7.09
C GLN A 130 2.12 6.09 -8.05
N ASP A 131 1.27 6.07 -9.07
CA ASP A 131 1.35 5.08 -10.15
C ASP A 131 2.41 5.52 -11.18
N HIS A 132 3.67 5.41 -10.76
CA HIS A 132 4.83 5.93 -11.47
C HIS A 132 5.31 5.04 -12.63
N ASN A 133 4.72 3.85 -12.80
CA ASN A 133 5.14 2.90 -13.82
C ASN A 133 3.97 2.10 -14.44
N LYS A 134 4.04 1.82 -15.74
CA LYS A 134 3.04 0.98 -16.44
C LYS A 134 3.08 -0.48 -16.02
N LEU A 135 4.17 -0.96 -15.41
CA LEU A 135 4.28 -2.33 -14.91
C LEU A 135 3.67 -2.42 -13.51
N SER A 136 2.60 -3.21 -13.34
CA SER A 136 1.91 -3.41 -12.06
C SER A 136 2.83 -3.96 -10.97
N ILE A 137 3.86 -4.74 -11.35
CA ILE A 137 4.86 -5.30 -10.45
C ILE A 137 5.67 -4.20 -9.74
N ILE A 138 6.03 -3.13 -10.45
CA ILE A 138 6.80 -2.01 -9.87
C ILE A 138 5.94 -1.23 -8.87
N LEU A 139 4.66 -1.05 -9.20
CA LEU A 139 3.70 -0.48 -8.25
C LEU A 139 3.44 -1.43 -7.07
N GLY A 140 3.45 -2.75 -7.30
CA GLY A 140 3.38 -3.77 -6.26
C GLY A 140 4.58 -3.72 -5.30
N ALA A 141 5.78 -3.47 -5.81
CA ALA A 141 6.97 -3.24 -4.99
C ALA A 141 6.87 -1.97 -4.15
N THR A 142 6.30 -0.90 -4.71
CA THR A 142 6.01 0.35 -3.96
C THR A 142 4.97 0.10 -2.87
N SER A 143 3.88 -0.61 -3.19
CA SER A 143 2.84 -1.01 -2.24
C SER A 143 3.42 -1.85 -1.09
N ALA A 144 4.27 -2.83 -1.43
CA ALA A 144 4.96 -3.66 -0.45
C ALA A 144 5.90 -2.83 0.44
N HIS A 145 6.67 -1.89 -0.13
CA HIS A 145 7.53 -1.01 0.66
C HIS A 145 6.74 -0.19 1.70
N GLU A 146 5.65 0.45 1.28
CA GLU A 146 4.82 1.26 2.18
C GLU A 146 4.04 0.40 3.20
N MET A 147 3.68 -0.83 2.83
CA MET A 147 3.15 -1.81 3.78
C MET A 147 4.24 -2.21 4.81
N GLY A 148 5.50 -2.26 4.40
CA GLY A 148 6.64 -2.51 5.29
C GLY A 148 6.79 -1.43 6.33
N HIS A 149 6.70 -0.16 5.92
CA HIS A 149 6.59 0.95 6.86
C HIS A 149 5.40 0.78 7.81
N SER A 150 4.20 0.48 7.30
CA SER A 150 3.01 0.25 8.14
C SER A 150 3.24 -0.83 9.21
N LEU A 151 3.96 -1.90 8.85
CA LEU A 151 4.37 -3.00 9.74
C LEU A 151 5.56 -2.66 10.67
N GLY A 152 6.10 -1.45 10.60
CA GLY A 152 7.16 -0.97 11.49
C GLY A 152 8.58 -1.06 10.92
N MET A 153 8.75 -1.42 9.65
CA MET A 153 10.07 -1.46 9.01
C MET A 153 10.55 -0.04 8.70
N TYR A 154 11.84 0.19 8.92
CA TYR A 154 12.54 1.39 8.48
C TYR A 154 13.26 1.11 7.17
N HIS A 155 13.72 2.17 6.51
CA HIS A 155 14.59 2.01 5.36
C HIS A 155 15.87 1.23 5.71
N ASP A 156 16.35 0.46 4.73
CA ASP A 156 17.60 -0.28 4.83
C ASP A 156 18.79 0.67 5.10
N GLY A 157 19.56 0.33 6.14
CA GLY A 157 20.82 0.99 6.46
C GLY A 157 21.99 0.45 5.63
N LYS A 158 23.18 1.05 5.78
CA LYS A 158 24.39 0.65 5.02
C LYS A 158 24.81 -0.81 5.22
N ALA A 159 24.46 -1.41 6.36
CA ALA A 159 24.80 -2.78 6.70
C ALA A 159 23.72 -3.81 6.29
N CYS A 160 22.57 -3.35 5.80
CA CYS A 160 21.50 -4.23 5.34
C CYS A 160 21.86 -4.85 3.99
N ALA A 161 21.57 -6.13 3.81
CA ALA A 161 21.83 -6.86 2.58
C ALA A 161 20.69 -7.85 2.29
N CYS A 162 20.52 -8.14 1.00
CA CYS A 162 19.57 -9.13 0.50
C CYS A 162 20.12 -9.76 -0.78
N ASN A 163 19.54 -10.87 -1.21
CA ASN A 163 19.99 -11.62 -2.41
C ASN A 163 19.53 -10.96 -3.74
N LYS A 164 19.30 -9.65 -3.73
CA LYS A 164 18.82 -8.84 -4.86
C LYS A 164 19.64 -7.56 -4.95
N VAL A 165 19.62 -6.91 -6.12
CA VAL A 165 20.33 -5.64 -6.34
C VAL A 165 19.81 -4.54 -5.40
N TYR A 166 18.51 -4.54 -5.13
CA TYR A 166 17.88 -3.65 -4.17
C TYR A 166 16.96 -4.46 -3.26
N CYS A 167 17.06 -4.19 -1.97
CA CYS A 167 16.17 -4.74 -0.96
C CYS A 167 14.86 -3.95 -0.96
N LEU A 168 13.78 -4.61 -0.52
CA LEU A 168 12.44 -4.01 -0.56
C LEU A 168 12.40 -2.66 0.15
N MET A 169 13.09 -2.52 1.29
CA MET A 169 13.09 -1.31 2.11
C MET A 169 14.21 -0.32 1.73
N SER A 170 14.79 -0.43 0.53
CA SER A 170 15.73 0.57 0.01
C SER A 170 15.10 1.96 -0.07
N THR A 171 15.84 3.00 0.32
CA THR A 171 15.41 4.43 0.25
C THR A 171 15.08 4.94 -1.16
N LYS A 172 15.47 4.19 -2.19
CA LYS A 172 15.14 4.49 -3.59
C LYS A 172 14.36 3.33 -4.17
N LEU A 173 13.09 3.58 -4.42
CA LEU A 173 12.21 2.72 -5.20
C LEU A 173 12.42 3.01 -6.69
N ARG A 174 12.59 1.96 -7.49
CA ARG A 174 12.82 2.03 -8.95
C ARG A 174 11.93 1.03 -9.67
#